data_AF-A0A840TN29-F1
#
_entry.id   AF-A0A840TN29-F1
#
_cell.length_a   1.000
_cell.length_b   1.000
_cell.length_c   1.000
_cell.angle_alpha   90.00
_cell.angle_beta   90.00
_cell.angle_gamma   90.00
#
_symmetry.space_group_name_H-M   'P 1'
#
loop_
_entity.id
_entity.type
_entity.pdbx_description
1 polymer ?
#
loop_
_entity_poly.entity_id
_entity_poly.type
_entity_poly.pdbx_seq_one_letter_code
_entity_poly.pdbx_strand_id
1 'polypeptide(L)' 'MAHSTLPTPPVLEGGTSFWEACQLSSIPRYILIDQEGKLVKVTAPAPSSAQIREEIGRLLR' A
#
# COMPACT_ATOMS: atom_id res chain seq x y z
N MET A 1 -28.95 -0.86 7.16
CA MET A 1 -27.76 -1.72 7.16
C MET A 1 -26.69 -1.02 6.35
N ALA A 2 -25.66 -0.47 6.99
CA ALA A 2 -24.65 0.34 6.30
C ALA A 2 -23.60 -0.59 5.66
N HIS A 3 -23.61 -0.68 4.33
CA HIS A 3 -22.55 -1.34 3.58
C HIS A 3 -21.30 -0.47 3.66
N SER A 4 -20.34 -0.88 4.49
CA SER A 4 -19.00 -0.29 4.56
C SER A 4 -18.21 -0.73 3.33
N THR A 5 -18.37 -0.02 2.21
CA THR A 5 -17.47 -0.15 1.06
C THR A 5 -16.14 0.48 1.43
N LEU A 6 -15.13 -0.35 1.68
CA LEU A 6 -13.73 0.09 1.70
C LEU A 6 -13.43 0.75 0.33
N PRO A 7 -12.68 1.87 0.30
CA PRO A 7 -12.33 2.50 -0.97
C PRO A 7 -11.56 1.51 -1.84
N THR A 8 -12.03 1.36 -3.08
CA THR A 8 -11.35 0.55 -4.10
C THR A 8 -9.95 1.15 -4.32
N PRO A 9 -8.87 0.36 -4.22
CA PRO A 9 -7.52 0.90 -4.39
C PRO A 9 -7.34 1.44 -5.82
N PRO A 10 -6.48 2.46 -5.98
CA PRO A 10 -6.24 3.08 -7.27
C PRO A 10 -5.62 2.08 -8.23
N VAL A 11 -6.33 1.77 -9.31
CA VAL A 11 -5.77 1.13 -10.49
C VAL A 11 -4.90 2.17 -11.20
N LEU A 12 -3.65 1.81 -11.52
CA LEU A 12 -2.75 2.66 -12.29
C LEU A 12 -3.21 2.71 -13.77
N GLU A 13 -4.28 3.45 -14.03
CA GLU A 13 -4.76 3.75 -15.38
C GLU A 13 -3.75 4.68 -16.09
N GLY A 14 -3.51 4.43 -17.39
CA GLY A 14 -2.58 5.22 -18.19
C GLY A 14 -2.96 6.70 -18.20
N GLY A 15 -2.15 7.54 -17.56
CA GLY A 15 -2.34 9.00 -17.48
C GLY A 15 -2.17 9.57 -16.08
N THR A 16 -2.30 8.75 -15.03
CA THR A 16 -2.03 9.16 -13.65
C THR A 16 -0.60 8.81 -13.27
N SER A 17 0.17 9.77 -12.78
CA SER A 17 1.52 9.49 -12.30
C SER A 17 1.45 8.55 -11.09
N PHE A 18 2.45 7.67 -10.93
CA PHE A 18 2.60 6.85 -9.71
C PHE A 18 2.50 7.71 -8.43
N TRP A 19 2.97 8.95 -8.49
CA TRP A 19 2.91 9.92 -7.40
C TRP A 19 1.49 10.26 -6.98
N GLU A 20 0.64 10.57 -7.94
CA GLU A 20 -0.77 10.91 -7.72
C GLU A 20 -1.56 9.68 -7.29
N ALA A 21 -1.33 8.54 -7.95
CA ALA A 21 -2.02 7.30 -7.64
C ALA A 21 -1.72 6.81 -6.21
N CYS A 22 -0.49 6.98 -5.73
CA CYS A 22 -0.09 6.61 -4.38
C CYS A 22 -0.22 7.76 -3.36
N GLN A 23 -0.74 8.92 -3.76
CA GLN A 23 -0.89 10.12 -2.90
C GLN A 23 0.41 10.50 -2.18
N LEU A 24 1.53 10.50 -2.90
CA LEU A 24 2.85 10.74 -2.34
C LEU A 24 3.10 12.24 -2.12
N SER A 25 3.37 12.64 -0.87
CA SER A 25 3.82 13.99 -0.53
C SER A 25 5.35 14.14 -0.51
N SER A 26 6.07 13.01 -0.56
CA SER A 26 7.53 12.93 -0.52
C SER A 26 7.99 11.60 -1.12
N ILE A 27 9.30 11.46 -1.38
CA ILE A 27 9.86 10.22 -1.95
C ILE A 27 9.79 9.10 -0.89
N PRO A 28 8.96 8.05 -1.08
CA PRO A 28 8.88 6.95 -0.14
C PRO A 28 10.15 6.11 -0.19
N ARG A 29 10.65 5.71 0.98
CA ARG A 29 11.86 4.88 1.07
C ARG A 29 11.54 3.39 0.88
N TYR A 30 10.41 2.95 1.41
CA TYR A 30 9.91 1.58 1.30
C TYR A 30 8.39 1.61 1.16
N ILE A 31 7.87 0.76 0.29
CA ILE A 31 6.43 0.62 0.02
C ILE A 31 6.05 -0.83 0.26
N LEU A 32 4.89 -1.05 0.87
CA LEU A 32 4.29 -2.37 1.05
C LEU A 32 3.12 -2.54 0.08
N ILE A 33 3.18 -3.59 -0.72
CA ILE A 33 2.18 -4.00 -1.70
C ILE A 33 1.74 -5.43 -1.34
N ASP A 34 0.46 -5.73 -1.42
CA ASP A 34 -0.07 -7.09 -1.20
C ASP A 34 0.02 -7.98 -2.46
N GLN A 35 -0.44 -9.22 -2.35
CA GLN A 35 -0.39 -10.19 -3.44
C GLN A 35 -1.31 -9.86 -4.62
N GLU A 36 -2.31 -9.00 -4.41
CA GLU A 36 -3.23 -8.54 -5.46
C GLU A 36 -2.70 -7.27 -6.16
N GLY A 37 -1.49 -6.82 -5.80
CA GLY A 37 -0.89 -5.60 -6.32
C GLY A 37 -1.44 -4.32 -5.68
N LYS A 38 -2.16 -4.43 -4.55
CA LYS A 38 -2.72 -3.26 -3.87
C LYS A 38 -1.70 -2.63 -2.95
N LEU A 39 -1.67 -1.30 -2.97
CA LEU A 39 -0.85 -0.49 -2.07
C LEU A 39 -1.37 -0.58 -0.64
N VAL A 40 -0.62 -1.20 0.26
CA VAL A 40 -0.97 -1.31 1.69
C VAL A 40 -0.38 -0.16 2.48
N LYS A 41 0.88 0.23 2.19
CA LYS A 41 1.59 1.26 2.97
C LYS A 41 2.65 1.98 2.13
N VAL A 42 2.57 3.30 2.08
CA VAL A 42 3.49 4.16 1.32
C VAL A 42 4.81 4.44 2.07
N THR A 43 4.76 4.52 3.40
CA THR A 43 5.93 4.77 4.26
C THR A 43 6.18 3.56 5.14
N ALA A 44 6.50 2.43 4.51
CA ALA A 44 6.74 1.20 5.25
C ALA A 44 8.04 1.31 6.08
N PRO A 45 8.08 0.70 7.28
CA PRO A 45 9.32 0.47 8.00
C PRO A 45 10.33 -0.32 7.15
N ALA A 46 11.62 -0.24 7.52
CA ALA A 46 12.66 -1.00 6.83
C ALA A 46 12.35 -2.51 6.84
N PRO A 47 12.73 -3.26 5.78
CA PRO A 47 12.51 -4.72 5.68
C PRO A 47 13.09 -5.52 6.86
N SER A 48 14.13 -5.00 7.51
CA SER A 48 14.77 -5.62 8.68
C SER A 48 13.99 -5.44 9.98
N SER A 49 13.06 -4.48 10.06
CA SER A 49 12.31 -4.16 11.29
C SER A 49 11.41 -5.32 11.72
N ALA A 50 11.18 -5.47 13.02
CA ALA A 50 10.20 -6.45 13.52
C ALA A 50 8.77 -6.08 13.08
N GLN A 51 8.46 -4.77 13.06
CA GLN A 51 7.15 -4.24 12.71
C GLN A 51 6.68 -4.66 11.31
N ILE A 52 7.55 -4.60 10.30
CA ILE A 52 7.16 -4.98 8.93
C ILE A 52 6.99 -6.50 8.78
N ARG A 53 7.69 -7.31 9.59
CA ARG A 53 7.54 -8.78 9.56
C ARG A 53 6.17 -9.21 10.06
N GLU A 54 5.67 -8.58 11.12
CA GLU A 54 4.31 -8.82 11.61
C GLU A 54 3.27 -8.40 10.56
N GLU A 55 3.47 -7.24 9.93
CA GLU A 55 2.59 -6.71 8.89
C GLU A 55 2.54 -7.64 7.67
N ILE A 56 3.69 -8.10 7.18
CA ILE A 56 3.79 -9.10 6.10
C ILE A 56 3.13 -10.41 6.52
N GLY A 57 3.37 -10.87 7.76
CA GLY A 57 2.76 -12.08 8.28
C GLY A 57 1.23 -12.05 8.35
N ARG A 58 0.61 -10.86 8.43
CA ARG A 58 -0.84 -10.69 8.32
C ARG A 58 -1.35 -10.74 6.88
N LEU A 59 -0.55 -10.27 5.92
CA LEU A 59 -0.92 -10.23 4.50
C LEU A 59 -0.75 -11.59 3.79
N LEU A 60 0.06 -12.49 4.35
CA LEU A 60 0.36 -13.80 3.77
C LEU A 60 -0.48 -14.96 4.36
N ARG A 61 -1.44 -14.66 5.24
CA ARG A 61 -2.36 -15.63 5.85
C ARG A 61 -3.71 -15.57 5.17
#